data_AF-A0A537RBP4-F1
#
_entry.id   AF-A0A537RBP4-F1
#
_cell.length_a   1.000
_cell.length_b   1.000
_cell.length_c   1.000
_cell.angle_alpha   90.00
_cell.angle_beta   90.00
_cell.angle_gamma   90.00
#
_symmetry.space_group_name_H-M   'P 1'
#
loop_
_entity.id
_entity.type
_entity.pdbx_description
1 polymer ?
#
loop_
_entity_poly.entity_id
_entity_poly.type
_entity_poly.pdbx_seq_one_letter_code
_entity_poly.pdbx_strand_id
1 'polypeptide(L)'
;MVLIWHTVPVSSVADLKTYEVTVGVSGANSTPAFFTRLLNATLGTKMKLINGYPGQNDVLLAMERRELDGHPSAFFSSVRTTRPGWLREKTAKAILQYGPQKLAELRDVPFAPDLVASDDDRLVMQAAFAPLALGRPFLMPPGVPSERMVALRKAFTATMADPEFLTERETMGLGVNAPRTGEQMQDVIERVYRSPPRVIDRLRQLNLP
;
A
#
# COMPACT_ATOMS: atom_id res chain seq x y z
N MET A 1 4.40 -0.83 3.33
CA MET A 1 4.92 -1.18 4.67
C MET A 1 5.41 0.08 5.35
N VAL A 2 5.39 0.12 6.68
CA VAL A 2 6.07 1.14 7.48
C VAL A 2 7.53 0.74 7.63
N LEU A 3 8.42 1.58 7.11
CA LEU A 3 9.86 1.39 7.14
C LEU A 3 10.49 2.46 8.02
N ILE A 4 11.31 2.06 9.00
CA ILE A 4 11.98 2.95 9.95
C ILE A 4 13.49 2.82 9.80
N TRP A 5 14.21 3.93 9.86
CA TRP A 5 15.67 3.97 9.79
C TRP A 5 16.32 3.26 10.99
N HIS A 6 17.44 2.57 10.79
CA HIS A 6 17.99 1.67 11.81
C HIS A 6 18.37 2.35 13.14
N THR A 7 18.83 3.61 13.09
CA THR A 7 19.25 4.37 14.28
C THR A 7 18.10 4.87 15.14
N VAL A 8 16.88 4.89 14.60
CA VAL A 8 15.68 5.33 15.35
C VAL A 8 15.34 4.25 16.38
N PRO A 9 15.08 4.58 17.66
CA PRO A 9 14.85 3.59 18.73
C PRO A 9 13.44 2.97 18.68
N VAL A 10 12.98 2.58 17.49
CA VAL A 10 11.69 1.94 17.22
C VAL A 10 11.95 0.63 16.49
N SER A 11 11.60 -0.49 17.10
CA SER A 11 11.82 -1.83 16.53
C SER A 11 10.55 -2.68 16.49
N SER A 12 9.43 -2.15 16.98
CA SER A 12 8.15 -2.84 17.04
C SER A 12 6.96 -1.89 16.82
N VAL A 13 5.78 -2.46 16.60
CA VAL A 13 4.53 -1.68 16.55
C VAL A 13 4.23 -1.03 17.91
N ALA A 14 4.60 -1.67 19.02
CA ALA A 14 4.43 -1.09 20.36
C ALA A 14 5.29 0.18 20.54
N ASP A 15 6.51 0.18 20.02
CA ASP A 15 7.37 1.36 20.01
C ASP A 15 6.75 2.49 19.18
N LEU A 16 6.17 2.17 18.01
CA LEU A 16 5.45 3.16 17.20
C LEU A 16 4.23 3.77 17.90
N LYS A 17 3.66 3.12 18.92
CA LYS A 17 2.60 3.70 19.76
C LYS A 17 3.15 4.57 20.87
N THR A 18 4.43 4.42 21.20
CA THR A 18 5.06 5.07 22.35
C THR A 18 5.83 6.30 21.93
N TYR A 19 6.72 6.16 20.94
CA TYR A 19 7.60 7.19 20.43
C TYR A 19 7.02 7.86 19.19
N GLU A 20 7.11 9.19 19.14
CA GLU A 20 6.81 9.93 17.92
C GLU A 20 7.95 9.75 16.90
N VAL A 21 7.61 9.48 15.64
CA VAL A 21 8.57 9.38 14.52
C VAL A 21 8.14 10.27 13.37
N THR A 22 9.10 10.92 12.73
CA THR A 22 8.88 11.74 11.53
C THR A 22 8.88 10.87 10.27
N VAL A 23 7.83 11.00 9.46
CA VAL A 23 7.65 10.17 8.26
C VAL A 23 7.40 11.02 7.03
N GLY A 24 8.14 10.74 5.95
CA GLY A 24 8.08 11.52 4.72
C GLY A 24 6.88 11.16 3.84
N VAL A 25 6.21 12.18 3.33
CA VAL A 25 5.07 12.06 2.41
C VAL A 25 5.16 13.09 1.27
N SER A 26 4.56 12.78 0.11
CA SER A 26 4.60 13.69 -1.04
C SER A 26 3.65 14.87 -0.93
N GLY A 27 2.64 14.76 -0.09
CA GLY A 27 1.72 15.85 0.22
C GLY A 27 0.58 15.39 1.12
N ALA A 28 -0.21 16.36 1.60
CA ALA A 28 -1.26 16.12 2.59
C ALA A 28 -2.34 15.13 2.12
N ASN A 29 -2.60 15.04 0.82
CA ASN A 29 -3.58 14.14 0.20
C ASN A 29 -2.93 12.93 -0.49
N SER A 30 -1.65 12.69 -0.25
CA SER A 30 -0.93 11.57 -0.86
C SER A 30 -1.28 10.23 -0.20
N THR A 31 -1.09 9.13 -0.94
CA THR A 31 -1.24 7.78 -0.39
C THR A 31 -0.43 7.55 0.90
N PRO A 32 0.85 7.99 1.00
CA PRO A 32 1.60 7.93 2.26
C PRO A 32 0.95 8.71 3.41
N ALA A 33 0.41 9.89 3.14
CA ALA A 33 -0.26 10.70 4.17
C ALA A 33 -1.53 10.02 4.68
N PHE A 34 -2.36 9.51 3.76
CA PHE A 34 -3.57 8.77 4.10
C PHE A 34 -3.28 7.54 4.97
N PHE A 35 -2.30 6.70 4.58
CA PHE A 35 -1.96 5.51 5.37
C PHE A 35 -1.31 5.84 6.72
N THR A 36 -0.60 6.96 6.82
CA THR A 36 -0.13 7.45 8.13
C THR A 36 -1.31 7.76 9.05
N ARG A 37 -2.28 8.54 8.58
CA ARG A 37 -3.48 8.90 9.34
C ARG A 37 -4.30 7.66 9.71
N LEU A 38 -4.50 6.74 8.76
CA LEU A 38 -5.19 5.48 9.00
C LEU A 38 -4.53 4.70 10.14
N LEU A 39 -3.23 4.43 10.05
CA LEU A 39 -2.50 3.64 11.05
C LEU A 39 -2.48 4.33 12.42
N ASN A 40 -2.31 5.66 12.46
CA ASN A 40 -2.41 6.42 13.70
C ASN A 40 -3.79 6.28 14.34
N ALA A 41 -4.87 6.41 13.55
CA ALA A 41 -6.24 6.36 14.04
C ALA A 41 -6.69 4.96 14.46
N THR A 42 -6.21 3.90 13.80
CA THR A 42 -6.68 2.53 14.06
C THR A 42 -5.78 1.73 15.00
N LEU A 43 -4.48 2.03 15.02
CA LEU A 43 -3.51 1.31 15.85
C LEU A 43 -2.91 2.17 16.96
N GLY A 44 -3.17 3.48 16.97
CA GLY A 44 -2.59 4.41 17.95
C GLY A 44 -1.12 4.68 17.70
N THR A 45 -0.62 4.50 16.48
CA THR A 45 0.77 4.87 16.15
C THR A 45 0.95 6.39 16.22
N LYS A 46 2.18 6.83 16.46
CA LYS A 46 2.57 8.24 16.60
C LYS A 46 3.50 8.65 15.46
N MET A 47 3.01 8.55 14.23
CA MET A 47 3.77 8.99 13.06
C MET A 47 3.38 10.42 12.69
N LYS A 48 4.36 11.33 12.71
CA LYS A 48 4.20 12.74 12.31
C LYS A 48 4.57 12.92 10.85
N LEU A 49 3.64 13.43 10.05
CA LEU A 49 3.81 13.61 8.61
C LEU A 49 4.71 14.81 8.31
N ILE A 50 5.73 14.63 7.47
CA ILE A 50 6.54 15.70 6.90
C ILE A 50 6.30 15.72 5.38
N ASN A 51 5.69 16.82 4.91
CA ASN A 51 5.40 17.03 3.48
C ASN A 51 6.66 17.48 2.72
N GLY A 52 6.64 17.31 1.40
CA GLY A 52 7.66 17.88 0.51
C GLY A 52 8.62 16.86 -0.11
N TYR A 53 8.33 15.57 0.00
CA TYR A 53 9.13 14.49 -0.61
C TYR A 53 8.41 13.91 -1.82
N PRO A 54 8.73 14.33 -3.06
CA PRO A 54 7.92 14.06 -4.26
C PRO A 54 7.63 12.57 -4.51
N GLY A 55 8.58 11.70 -4.16
CA GLY A 55 8.39 10.26 -4.25
C GLY A 55 9.14 9.48 -3.18
N GLN A 56 9.00 8.16 -3.27
CA GLN A 56 9.63 7.22 -2.35
C GLN A 56 11.14 7.38 -2.30
N ASN A 57 11.81 7.52 -3.46
CA ASN A 57 13.27 7.64 -3.49
C ASN A 57 13.78 8.86 -2.71
N ASP A 58 13.06 9.98 -2.76
CA ASP A 58 13.39 11.19 -1.98
C ASP A 58 13.24 10.92 -0.48
N VAL A 59 12.16 10.26 -0.06
CA VAL A 59 11.97 9.84 1.34
C VAL A 59 13.09 8.90 1.79
N LEU A 60 13.43 7.90 0.97
CA LEU A 60 14.47 6.93 1.31
C LEU A 60 15.87 7.59 1.34
N LEU A 61 16.15 8.60 0.52
CA LEU A 61 17.39 9.37 0.60
C LEU A 61 17.42 10.26 1.86
N ALA A 62 16.30 10.89 2.20
CA ALA A 62 16.18 11.69 3.42
C ALA A 62 16.35 10.84 4.70
N MET A 63 15.90 9.58 4.68
CA MET A 63 16.20 8.62 5.74
C MET A 63 17.71 8.34 5.87
N GLU A 64 18.44 8.16 4.77
CA GLU A 64 19.91 7.98 4.80
C GLU A 64 20.61 9.18 5.42
N ARG A 65 20.12 10.38 5.10
CA ARG A 65 20.60 11.66 5.63
C ARG A 65 20.14 11.96 7.05
N ARG A 66 19.29 11.10 7.63
CA ARG A 66 18.68 11.27 8.96
C ARG A 66 17.81 12.53 9.07
N GLU A 67 17.27 13.01 7.96
CA GLU A 67 16.26 14.08 7.92
C GLU A 67 14.87 13.56 8.30
N LEU A 68 14.63 12.26 8.08
CA LEU A 68 13.40 11.56 8.42
C LEU A 68 13.69 10.26 9.17
N ASP A 69 12.81 9.91 10.10
CA ASP A 69 12.87 8.64 10.81
C ASP A 69 12.37 7.47 9.96
N GLY A 70 11.49 7.72 8.99
CA GLY A 70 10.94 6.64 8.17
C GLY A 70 10.05 7.03 7.00
N HIS A 71 9.48 6.00 6.40
CA HIS A 71 8.50 6.08 5.32
C HIS A 71 7.27 5.24 5.69
N PRO A 72 6.05 5.82 5.75
CA PRO A 72 4.89 5.09 6.25
C PRO A 72 4.28 4.16 5.18
N SER A 73 4.73 4.29 3.92
CA SER A 73 4.19 3.55 2.77
C SER A 73 5.28 3.13 1.80
N ALA A 74 6.38 2.59 2.34
CA ALA A 74 7.43 1.99 1.53
C ALA A 74 6.86 0.82 0.70
N PHE A 75 7.16 0.78 -0.60
CA PHE A 75 6.82 -0.35 -1.46
C PHE A 75 7.95 -1.37 -1.35
N PHE A 76 7.63 -2.58 -0.88
CA PHE A 76 8.63 -3.64 -0.69
C PHE A 76 9.41 -3.94 -1.97
N SER A 77 8.71 -4.03 -3.11
CA SER A 77 9.34 -4.26 -4.42
C SER A 77 10.36 -3.18 -4.79
N SER A 78 10.03 -1.91 -4.55
CA SER A 78 10.94 -0.80 -4.81
C SER A 78 12.14 -0.85 -3.88
N VAL A 79 11.94 -1.03 -2.57
CA VAL A 79 13.05 -1.13 -1.60
C VAL A 79 13.97 -2.31 -1.96
N ARG A 80 13.40 -3.46 -2.36
CA ARG A 80 14.18 -4.63 -2.79
C ARG A 80 15.06 -4.33 -4.01
N THR A 81 14.56 -3.55 -4.96
CA THR A 81 15.29 -3.22 -6.20
C THR A 81 16.29 -2.08 -6.00
N THR A 82 15.88 -0.99 -5.35
CA THR A 82 16.70 0.23 -5.25
C THR A 82 17.63 0.25 -4.04
N ARG A 83 17.31 -0.53 -3.00
CA ARG A 83 18.07 -0.62 -1.74
C ARG A 83 18.17 -2.09 -1.24
N PRO A 84 18.71 -3.02 -2.05
CA PRO A 84 18.65 -4.47 -1.77
C PRO A 84 19.29 -4.90 -0.45
N GLY A 85 20.26 -4.14 0.09
CA GLY A 85 20.91 -4.43 1.37
C GLY A 85 20.08 -4.03 2.59
N TRP A 86 19.17 -3.06 2.48
CA TRP A 86 18.59 -2.40 3.65
C TRP A 86 17.84 -3.30 4.61
N LEU A 87 17.01 -4.20 4.09
CA LEU A 87 16.23 -5.12 4.94
C LEU A 87 17.09 -6.29 5.43
N ARG A 88 18.00 -6.79 4.57
CA ARG A 88 18.89 -7.91 4.90
C ARG A 88 19.91 -7.54 5.97
N GLU A 89 20.52 -6.37 5.83
CA GLU A 89 21.56 -5.83 6.72
C GLU A 89 20.96 -5.02 7.88
N LYS A 90 19.63 -4.88 7.92
CA LYS A 90 18.87 -4.13 8.93
C LYS A 90 19.24 -2.64 9.00
N THR A 91 19.76 -2.07 7.92
CA THR A 91 19.95 -0.61 7.74
C THR A 91 18.62 0.14 7.72
N ALA A 92 17.53 -0.55 7.39
CA ALA A 92 16.17 -0.11 7.68
C ALA A 92 15.33 -1.28 8.19
N LYS A 93 14.36 -0.97 9.04
CA LYS A 93 13.51 -1.94 9.74
C LYS A 93 12.10 -1.85 9.18
N ALA A 94 11.60 -2.96 8.63
CA ALA A 94 10.18 -3.09 8.29
C ALA A 94 9.40 -3.39 9.58
N ILE A 95 8.66 -2.39 10.09
CA ILE A 95 7.99 -2.50 11.40
C ILE A 95 6.57 -3.06 11.27
N LEU A 96 5.90 -2.74 10.16
CA LEU A 96 4.50 -3.09 9.93
C LEU A 96 4.23 -3.21 8.44
N GLN A 97 3.60 -4.30 8.02
CA GLN A 97 3.01 -4.41 6.69
C GLN A 97 1.50 -4.23 6.75
N TYR A 98 0.94 -3.76 5.65
CA TYR A 98 -0.49 -3.58 5.45
C TYR A 98 -0.77 -3.64 3.95
N GLY A 99 -2.03 -3.85 3.60
CA GLY A 99 -2.47 -4.05 2.23
C GLY A 99 -3.53 -5.15 2.15
N PRO A 100 -3.90 -5.59 0.95
CA PRO A 100 -4.94 -6.61 0.77
C PRO A 100 -4.52 -7.99 1.30
N GLN A 101 -3.22 -8.27 1.36
CA GLN A 101 -2.67 -9.54 1.84
C GLN A 101 -1.25 -9.36 2.38
N LYS A 102 -0.78 -10.32 3.18
CA LYS A 102 0.61 -10.39 3.66
C LYS A 102 1.56 -10.72 2.49
N LEU A 103 2.76 -10.16 2.53
CA LEU A 103 3.84 -10.54 1.63
C LEU A 103 4.58 -11.75 2.21
N ALA A 104 4.79 -12.79 1.41
CA ALA A 104 5.45 -14.02 1.85
C ALA A 104 6.92 -13.78 2.28
N GLU A 105 7.56 -12.79 1.65
CA GLU A 105 8.92 -12.35 1.95
C GLU A 105 9.01 -11.53 3.25
N LEU A 106 7.89 -11.01 3.76
CA LEU A 106 7.82 -10.23 5.01
C LEU A 106 7.08 -11.00 6.11
N ARG A 107 7.17 -12.33 6.14
CA ARG A 107 6.43 -13.19 7.08
C ARG A 107 6.60 -12.82 8.56
N ASP A 108 7.78 -12.30 8.94
CA ASP A 108 8.11 -11.92 10.31
C ASP A 108 7.67 -10.49 10.66
N VAL A 109 7.20 -9.72 9.67
CA VAL A 109 6.71 -8.36 9.87
C VAL A 109 5.21 -8.43 10.22
N PRO A 110 4.77 -7.84 11.35
CA PRO A 110 3.37 -7.80 11.73
C PRO A 110 2.47 -7.23 10.62
N PHE A 111 1.22 -7.69 10.57
CA PHE A 111 0.22 -7.24 9.58
C PHE A 111 -0.85 -6.40 10.26
N ALA A 112 -1.05 -5.16 9.79
CA ALA A 112 -1.91 -4.18 10.46
C ALA A 112 -3.34 -4.70 10.76
N PRO A 113 -4.04 -5.39 9.84
CA PRO A 113 -5.37 -5.96 10.12
C PRO A 113 -5.44 -6.95 11.27
N ASP A 114 -4.35 -7.65 11.57
CA ASP A 114 -4.32 -8.64 12.66
C ASP A 114 -4.19 -7.96 14.03
N LEU A 115 -3.79 -6.69 14.06
CA LEU A 115 -3.52 -5.92 15.27
C LEU A 115 -4.69 -5.03 15.69
N VAL A 116 -5.74 -4.98 14.87
CA VAL A 116 -6.93 -4.17 15.12
C VAL A 116 -7.93 -4.95 15.97
N ALA A 117 -8.33 -4.35 17.10
CA ALA A 117 -9.33 -4.93 18.01
C ALA A 117 -10.78 -4.59 17.63
N SER A 118 -11.01 -3.46 16.95
CA SER A 118 -12.34 -2.97 16.57
C SER A 118 -12.77 -3.54 15.21
N ASP A 119 -13.98 -4.09 15.14
CA ASP A 119 -14.57 -4.58 13.88
C ASP A 119 -14.75 -3.44 12.87
N ASP A 120 -15.13 -2.25 13.34
CA ASP A 120 -15.28 -1.08 12.49
C ASP A 120 -13.91 -0.63 11.94
N ASP A 121 -12.86 -0.66 12.74
CA ASP A 121 -11.49 -0.32 12.30
C ASP A 121 -10.98 -1.35 11.26
N ARG A 122 -11.36 -2.62 11.44
CA ARG A 122 -11.05 -3.69 10.48
C ARG A 122 -11.75 -3.45 9.15
N LEU A 123 -13.03 -3.06 9.17
CA LEU A 123 -13.78 -2.69 7.96
C LEU A 123 -13.19 -1.45 7.27
N VAL A 124 -12.80 -0.43 8.05
CA VAL A 124 -12.12 0.76 7.52
C VAL A 124 -10.81 0.37 6.84
N MET A 125 -9.99 -0.47 7.46
CA MET A 125 -8.75 -0.95 6.83
C MET A 125 -9.01 -1.73 5.54
N GLN A 126 -9.98 -2.66 5.55
CA GLN A 126 -10.32 -3.45 4.36
C GLN A 126 -10.73 -2.56 3.19
N ALA A 127 -11.60 -1.58 3.44
CA ALA A 127 -12.02 -0.63 2.42
C ALA A 127 -10.87 0.30 1.98
N ALA A 128 -10.01 0.73 2.91
CA ALA A 128 -8.82 1.53 2.62
C ALA A 128 -7.80 0.82 1.72
N PHE A 129 -7.74 -0.51 1.77
CA PHE A 129 -6.82 -1.30 0.95
C PHE A 129 -7.36 -1.64 -0.43
N ALA A 130 -8.62 -1.35 -0.73
CA ALA A 130 -9.19 -1.68 -2.03
C ALA A 130 -8.43 -1.04 -3.21
N PRO A 131 -7.99 0.24 -3.17
CA PRO A 131 -7.14 0.79 -4.21
C PRO A 131 -5.80 0.03 -4.37
N LEU A 132 -5.22 -0.45 -3.27
CA LEU A 132 -4.01 -1.30 -3.32
C LEU A 132 -4.31 -2.66 -3.93
N ALA A 133 -5.51 -3.20 -3.71
CA ALA A 133 -5.97 -4.43 -4.34
C ALA A 133 -6.20 -4.23 -5.84
N LEU A 134 -6.69 -3.08 -6.30
CA LEU A 134 -6.90 -2.85 -7.75
C LEU A 134 -5.59 -2.79 -8.53
N GLY A 135 -4.47 -2.47 -7.88
CA GLY A 135 -3.15 -2.46 -8.50
C GLY A 135 -3.05 -1.39 -9.59
N ARG A 136 -2.99 -1.81 -10.85
CA ARG A 136 -2.92 -0.93 -12.04
C ARG A 136 -4.10 -1.24 -12.96
N PRO A 137 -5.33 -0.81 -12.60
CA PRO A 137 -6.52 -1.18 -13.35
C PRO A 137 -6.57 -0.50 -14.72
N PHE A 138 -7.06 -1.22 -15.72
CA PHE A 138 -7.45 -0.65 -17.01
C PHE A 138 -8.92 -0.24 -16.90
N LEU A 139 -9.20 1.04 -17.13
CA LEU A 139 -10.52 1.63 -16.95
C LEU A 139 -11.05 2.18 -18.28
N MET A 140 -12.36 2.07 -18.46
CA MET A 140 -13.07 2.65 -19.60
C MET A 140 -14.06 3.71 -19.09
N PRO A 141 -14.34 4.76 -19.88
CA PRO A 141 -15.32 5.78 -19.50
C PRO A 141 -16.74 5.19 -19.39
N PRO A 142 -17.65 5.87 -18.66
CA PRO A 142 -19.06 5.47 -18.63
C PRO A 142 -19.69 5.53 -20.03
N GLY A 143 -20.68 4.67 -20.29
CA GLY A 143 -21.45 4.65 -21.55
C GLY A 143 -20.84 3.81 -22.68
N VAL A 144 -19.75 3.09 -22.44
CA VAL A 144 -19.21 2.14 -23.43
C VAL A 144 -20.20 0.98 -23.63
N PRO A 145 -20.56 0.63 -24.89
CA PRO A 145 -21.41 -0.52 -25.18
C PRO A 145 -20.92 -1.81 -24.53
N SER A 146 -21.85 -2.61 -23.98
CA SER A 146 -21.54 -3.83 -23.21
C SER A 146 -20.70 -4.83 -24.03
N GLU A 147 -20.99 -4.98 -25.31
CA GLU A 147 -20.22 -5.81 -26.25
C GLU A 147 -18.74 -5.43 -26.32
N ARG A 148 -18.40 -4.13 -26.27
CA ARG A 148 -17.02 -3.65 -26.29
C ARG A 148 -16.33 -3.92 -24.96
N MET A 149 -17.04 -3.77 -23.85
CA MET A 149 -16.52 -4.14 -22.53
C MET A 149 -16.21 -5.63 -22.44
N VAL A 150 -17.10 -6.49 -22.94
CA VAL A 150 -16.89 -7.94 -22.99
C VAL A 150 -15.68 -8.28 -23.85
N ALA A 151 -15.57 -7.68 -25.05
CA ALA A 151 -14.43 -7.89 -25.93
C ALA A 151 -13.10 -7.50 -25.27
N LEU A 152 -13.02 -6.33 -24.62
CA LEU A 152 -11.81 -5.86 -23.94
C LEU A 152 -11.43 -6.73 -22.75
N ARG A 153 -12.39 -7.13 -21.90
CA ARG A 153 -12.13 -8.04 -20.78
C ARG A 153 -11.58 -9.38 -21.28
N LYS A 154 -12.20 -9.95 -22.31
CA LYS A 154 -11.75 -11.20 -22.93
C LYS A 154 -10.34 -11.07 -23.51
N ALA A 155 -10.05 -9.99 -24.23
CA ALA A 155 -8.73 -9.74 -24.80
C ALA A 155 -7.67 -9.63 -23.70
N PHE A 156 -7.93 -8.87 -22.64
CA PHE A 156 -7.01 -8.73 -21.51
C PHE A 156 -6.72 -10.08 -20.85
N THR A 157 -7.76 -10.87 -20.55
CA THR A 157 -7.59 -12.21 -19.96
C THR A 157 -6.78 -13.13 -20.87
N ALA A 158 -7.02 -13.10 -22.19
CA ALA A 158 -6.27 -13.89 -23.16
C ALA A 158 -4.78 -13.48 -23.17
N THR A 159 -4.46 -12.19 -23.20
CA THR A 159 -3.07 -11.70 -23.16
C THR A 159 -2.36 -12.10 -21.86
N MET A 160 -3.01 -12.02 -20.71
CA MET A 160 -2.39 -12.41 -19.43
C MET A 160 -2.09 -13.93 -19.32
N ALA A 161 -2.72 -14.74 -20.18
CA ALA A 161 -2.50 -16.18 -20.27
C ALA A 161 -1.63 -16.58 -21.49
N ASP A 162 -1.24 -15.61 -22.33
CA ASP A 162 -0.52 -15.87 -23.57
C ASP A 162 0.95 -16.26 -23.30
N PRO A 163 1.44 -17.42 -23.81
CA PRO A 163 2.81 -17.87 -23.55
C PRO A 163 3.90 -16.92 -24.04
N GLU A 164 3.69 -16.22 -25.15
CA GLU A 164 4.67 -15.25 -25.66
C GLU A 164 4.74 -14.05 -24.73
N PHE A 165 3.59 -13.52 -24.30
CA PHE A 165 3.52 -12.46 -23.29
C PHE A 165 4.17 -12.88 -21.96
N LEU A 166 3.93 -14.11 -21.51
CA LEU A 166 4.50 -14.65 -20.27
C LEU A 166 6.02 -14.82 -20.35
N THR A 167 6.57 -15.08 -21.54
CA THR A 167 8.02 -15.15 -21.76
C THR A 167 8.62 -13.75 -21.83
N GLU A 168 8.01 -12.87 -22.61
CA GLU A 168 8.49 -11.51 -22.83
C GLU A 168 8.49 -10.70 -21.53
N ARG A 169 7.47 -10.85 -20.68
CA ARG A 169 7.42 -10.16 -19.38
C ARG A 169 8.59 -10.53 -18.47
N GLU A 170 9.09 -11.77 -18.53
CA GLU A 170 10.25 -12.18 -17.73
C GLU A 170 11.54 -11.59 -18.31
N THR A 171 11.70 -11.62 -19.64
CA THR A 171 12.83 -10.99 -20.35
C THR A 171 12.93 -9.49 -20.06
N MET A 172 11.78 -8.81 -20.04
CA MET A 172 11.69 -7.38 -19.77
C MET A 172 11.75 -7.04 -18.26
N GLY A 173 11.75 -8.03 -17.37
CA GLY A 173 11.70 -7.82 -15.92
C GLY A 173 10.39 -7.18 -15.43
N LEU A 174 9.29 -7.38 -16.15
CA LEU A 174 7.96 -6.90 -15.79
C LEU A 174 7.35 -7.83 -14.71
N GLY A 175 7.24 -7.31 -13.49
CA GLY A 175 6.64 -8.00 -12.34
C GLY A 175 5.11 -8.17 -12.40
N VAL A 176 4.59 -8.78 -13.47
CA VAL A 176 3.17 -9.13 -13.63
C VAL A 176 2.91 -10.46 -12.92
N ASN A 177 2.58 -10.38 -11.62
CA ASN A 177 2.56 -11.56 -10.75
C ASN A 177 1.14 -12.03 -10.37
N ALA A 178 0.13 -11.18 -10.55
CA ALA A 178 -1.25 -11.46 -10.12
C ALA A 178 -2.28 -10.63 -10.92
N PRO A 179 -2.47 -10.92 -12.23
CA PRO A 179 -3.50 -10.26 -13.01
C PRO A 179 -4.89 -10.58 -12.45
N ARG A 180 -5.78 -9.59 -12.43
CA ARG A 180 -7.19 -9.75 -12.01
C ARG A 180 -8.12 -9.54 -13.19
N THR A 181 -9.21 -10.28 -13.23
CA THR A 181 -10.26 -10.10 -14.25
C THR A 181 -11.07 -8.83 -13.97
N GLY A 182 -11.83 -8.38 -14.98
CA GLY A 182 -12.74 -7.25 -14.83
C GLY A 182 -13.80 -7.50 -13.75
N GLU A 183 -14.30 -8.74 -13.65
CA GLU A 183 -15.26 -9.18 -12.64
C GLU A 183 -14.64 -9.14 -11.24
N GLN A 184 -13.44 -9.67 -11.06
CA GLN A 184 -12.72 -9.60 -9.77
C GLN A 184 -12.47 -8.16 -9.34
N MET A 185 -12.14 -7.25 -10.27
CA MET A 185 -11.98 -5.83 -9.97
C MET A 185 -13.32 -5.18 -9.59
N GLN A 186 -14.39 -5.52 -10.29
CA GLN A 186 -15.73 -5.03 -10.01
C GLN A 186 -16.21 -5.49 -8.63
N ASP A 187 -15.99 -6.75 -8.25
CA ASP A 187 -16.33 -7.28 -6.94
C ASP A 187 -15.63 -6.53 -5.78
N VAL A 188 -14.34 -6.19 -5.98
CA VAL A 188 -13.58 -5.38 -5.00
C VAL A 188 -14.24 -4.01 -4.83
N ILE A 189 -14.57 -3.35 -5.94
CA ILE A 189 -15.20 -2.03 -5.94
C ILE A 189 -16.58 -2.10 -5.26
N GLU A 190 -17.44 -3.02 -5.68
CA GLU A 190 -18.79 -3.18 -5.13
C GLU A 190 -18.77 -3.46 -3.63
N ARG A 191 -17.82 -4.27 -3.15
CA ARG A 191 -17.66 -4.55 -1.73
C ARG A 191 -17.35 -3.30 -0.93
N VAL A 192 -16.49 -2.42 -1.45
CA VAL A 192 -16.19 -1.13 -0.82
C VAL A 192 -17.44 -0.26 -0.76
N TYR A 193 -18.19 -0.14 -1.85
CA TYR A 193 -19.42 0.66 -1.90
C TYR A 193 -20.55 0.11 -1.03
N ARG A 194 -20.55 -1.20 -0.72
CA ARG A 194 -21.45 -1.83 0.25
C ARG A 194 -21.01 -1.67 1.71
N SER A 195 -19.87 -1.02 1.98
CA SER A 195 -19.43 -0.75 3.36
C SER A 195 -20.48 0.10 4.08
N PRO A 196 -20.69 -0.10 5.40
CA PRO A 196 -21.60 0.72 6.18
C PRO A 196 -21.29 2.22 6.02
N PRO A 197 -22.30 3.11 5.96
CA PRO A 197 -22.07 4.56 5.80
C PRO A 197 -21.05 5.12 6.80
N ARG A 198 -21.09 4.67 8.06
CA ARG A 198 -20.12 5.03 9.11
C ARG A 198 -18.65 4.71 8.75
N VAL A 199 -18.39 3.64 8.02
CA VAL A 199 -17.05 3.25 7.55
C VAL A 199 -16.59 4.20 6.44
N ILE A 200 -17.49 4.52 5.50
CA ILE A 200 -17.20 5.47 4.41
C ILE A 200 -16.94 6.87 4.97
N ASP A 201 -17.73 7.31 5.95
CA ASP A 201 -17.55 8.62 6.58
C ASP A 201 -16.23 8.71 7.34
N ARG A 202 -15.84 7.64 8.04
CA ARG A 202 -14.52 7.57 8.70
C ARG A 202 -13.38 7.58 7.69
N LEU A 203 -13.51 6.91 6.54
CA LEU A 203 -12.52 7.00 5.46
C LEU A 203 -12.41 8.42 4.88
N ARG A 204 -13.53 9.12 4.70
CA ARG A 204 -13.53 10.52 4.26
C ARG A 204 -12.80 11.41 5.25
N GLN A 205 -13.09 11.27 6.55
CA GLN A 205 -12.40 12.01 7.62
C GLN A 205 -10.89 11.75 7.59
N LEU A 206 -10.47 10.49 7.43
CA LEU A 206 -9.05 10.12 7.36
C LEU A 206 -8.36 10.59 6.06
N ASN A 207 -9.12 10.84 4.99
CA ASN A 207 -8.57 11.34 3.74
C ASN A 207 -8.35 12.86 3.77
N LEU A 208 -9.09 13.58 4.61
CA LEU A 208 -8.92 15.01 4.83
C LEU A 208 -7.72 15.28 5.76
N PRO A 209 -6.90 16.30 5.48
CA PRO A 209 -5.76 16.67 6.32
C PRO A 209 -6.15 17.39 7.61
#